data_AF-A0AAE1WIX3-F1
#
_entry.id   AF-A0AAE1WIX3-F1
#
_cell.length_a   1.000
_cell.length_b   1.000
_cell.length_c   1.000
_cell.angle_alpha   90.00
_cell.angle_beta   90.00
_cell.angle_gamma   90.00
#
_symmetry.space_group_name_H-M   'P 1'
#
loop_
_entity.id
_entity.type
_entity.pdbx_description
1 polymer ?
#
loop_
_entity_poly.entity_id
_entity_poly.type
_entity_poly.pdbx_seq_one_letter_code
_entity_poly.pdbx_strand_id
1 'polypeptide(L)'
;MLDVTKLHKLEKSIVVIMCNLEKIFPPAFFDSMEHLIVHLSYEARIGGPVQYRWMYPFERFLCELKKNVKNKTHIEASLVETYIWKKSASSYYFELNVLCKQSKLNKNDNLTSNEDIIERSIFNHLG
;
A
#
# COMPACT_ATOMS: atom_id res chain seq x y z
N MET A 1 -12.15 -7.39 -10.40
CA MET A 1 -13.33 -6.95 -9.61
C MET A 1 -14.21 -8.16 -9.37
N LEU A 2 -14.65 -8.41 -8.13
CA LEU A 2 -15.54 -9.54 -7.82
C LEU A 2 -16.94 -9.28 -8.40
N ASP A 3 -17.49 -10.27 -9.09
CA ASP A 3 -18.81 -10.18 -9.70
C ASP A 3 -19.89 -10.54 -8.67
N VAL A 4 -20.64 -9.53 -8.24
CA VAL A 4 -21.66 -9.64 -7.19
C VAL A 4 -22.75 -10.65 -7.57
N THR A 5 -23.06 -10.79 -8.86
CA THR A 5 -24.07 -11.74 -9.33
C THR A 5 -23.64 -13.20 -9.13
N LYS A 6 -22.34 -13.48 -9.29
CA LYS A 6 -21.76 -14.81 -9.04
C LYS A 6 -21.73 -15.11 -7.54
N LEU A 7 -21.42 -14.12 -6.70
CA LEU A 7 -21.43 -14.27 -5.24
C LEU A 7 -22.82 -14.65 -4.70
N HIS A 8 -23.89 -14.02 -5.21
CA HIS A 8 -25.26 -14.39 -4.84
C HIS A 8 -25.64 -15.82 -5.25
N LYS A 9 -25.15 -16.30 -6.38
CA LYS A 9 -25.35 -17.70 -6.79
C LYS A 9 -24.58 -18.65 -5.87
N LEU A 10 -23.34 -18.30 -5.53
CA LEU A 10 -22.48 -19.07 -4.62
C LEU A 10 -23.09 -19.21 -3.22
N GLU A 11 -23.62 -18.13 -2.67
CA GLU A 11 -24.28 -18.11 -1.36
C GLU A 11 -25.47 -19.08 -1.30
N LYS A 12 -26.21 -19.25 -2.40
CA LYS A 12 -27.31 -20.22 -2.48
C LYS A 12 -26.82 -21.65 -2.73
N SER A 13 -25.79 -21.83 -3.56
CA SER A 13 -25.29 -23.17 -3.90
C SER A 13 -24.46 -23.81 -2.78
N ILE A 14 -23.75 -23.01 -1.98
CA ILE A 14 -22.83 -23.53 -0.95
C ILE A 14 -23.60 -24.33 0.12
N VAL A 15 -24.81 -23.90 0.49
CA VAL A 15 -25.66 -24.61 1.45
C VAL A 15 -26.03 -26.00 0.93
N VAL A 16 -26.41 -26.09 -0.35
CA VAL A 16 -26.78 -27.37 -0.98
C VAL A 16 -25.56 -28.29 -1.10
N ILE A 17 -24.39 -27.74 -1.45
CA ILE A 17 -23.14 -28.49 -1.55
C ILE A 17 -22.73 -29.03 -0.17
N MET A 18 -22.79 -28.22 0.88
CA MET A 18 -22.47 -28.64 2.25
C MET A 18 -23.36 -29.79 2.71
N CYS A 19 -24.68 -29.68 2.54
CA CYS A 19 -25.60 -30.77 2.87
C CYS A 19 -25.35 -32.05 2.05
N ASN A 20 -24.84 -31.93 0.82
CA ASN A 20 -24.49 -33.09 0.02
C ASN A 20 -23.17 -33.72 0.46
N LEU A 21 -22.18 -32.91 0.86
CA LEU A 21 -20.90 -33.39 1.39
C LEU A 21 -21.10 -34.12 2.74
N GLU A 22 -21.96 -33.61 3.61
CA GLU A 22 -22.33 -34.24 4.89
C GLU A 22 -22.92 -35.65 4.71
N LYS A 23 -23.55 -35.93 3.57
CA LYS A 23 -24.09 -37.27 3.26
C LYS A 23 -23.03 -38.24 2.77
N ILE A 24 -21.90 -37.75 2.25
CA ILE A 24 -20.86 -38.56 1.61
C ILE A 24 -19.74 -38.88 2.60
N PHE A 25 -19.33 -37.90 3.40
CA PHE A 25 -18.24 -38.05 4.35
C PHE A 25 -18.74 -38.47 5.73
N PRO A 26 -17.92 -39.22 6.49
CA PRO A 26 -18.27 -39.58 7.87
C PRO A 26 -18.35 -38.32 8.75
N PRO A 27 -19.19 -38.30 9.80
CA PRO A 27 -19.35 -37.14 10.69
C PRO A 27 -18.04 -36.65 11.32
N ALA A 28 -17.05 -37.53 11.49
CA ALA A 28 -15.73 -37.18 12.02
C ALA A 28 -14.89 -36.28 11.10
N PHE A 29 -15.27 -36.14 9.83
CA PHE A 29 -14.61 -35.26 8.86
C PHE A 29 -15.13 -33.82 8.89
N PHE A 30 -16.32 -33.58 9.46
CA PHE A 30 -16.88 -32.24 9.57
C PHE A 30 -16.50 -31.64 10.91
N ASP A 31 -15.51 -30.75 10.89
CA ASP A 31 -15.21 -29.84 11.97
C ASP A 31 -15.90 -28.47 11.74
N SER A 32 -15.70 -27.52 12.64
CA SER A 32 -16.33 -26.20 12.53
C SER A 32 -15.86 -25.39 11.31
N MET A 33 -14.70 -25.71 10.74
CA MET A 33 -14.04 -25.00 9.66
C MET A 33 -14.71 -25.25 8.32
N GLU A 34 -15.24 -26.45 8.05
CA GLU A 34 -15.98 -26.72 6.80
C GLU A 34 -17.25 -25.87 6.72
N HIS A 35 -17.89 -25.58 7.86
CA HIS A 35 -19.06 -24.71 7.93
C HIS A 35 -18.72 -23.22 7.71
N LEU A 36 -17.48 -22.79 7.93
CA LEU A 36 -17.07 -21.40 7.68
C LEU A 36 -17.20 -21.00 6.20
N ILE A 37 -17.13 -21.96 5.29
CA ILE A 37 -17.22 -21.71 3.84
C ILE A 37 -18.60 -21.12 3.47
N VAL A 38 -19.64 -21.41 4.24
CA VAL A 38 -20.98 -20.82 4.05
C VAL A 38 -20.95 -19.30 4.23
N HIS A 39 -20.17 -18.81 5.18
CA HIS A 39 -20.05 -17.37 5.44
C HIS A 39 -19.11 -16.66 4.46
N LEU A 40 -18.19 -17.39 3.81
CA LEU A 40 -17.17 -16.81 2.94
C LEU A 40 -17.75 -16.00 1.78
N SER A 41 -18.84 -16.45 1.17
CA SER A 41 -19.49 -15.75 0.05
C SER A 41 -20.11 -14.41 0.49
N TYR A 42 -20.71 -14.40 1.68
CA TYR A 42 -21.27 -13.21 2.32
C TYR A 42 -20.16 -12.22 2.70
N GLU A 43 -19.10 -12.72 3.34
CA GLU A 43 -17.93 -11.91 3.71
C GLU A 43 -17.21 -11.33 2.50
N ALA A 44 -17.06 -12.07 1.41
CA ALA A 44 -16.45 -11.57 0.19
C ALA A 44 -17.29 -10.47 -0.48
N ARG A 45 -18.62 -10.56 -0.38
CA ARG A 45 -19.54 -9.53 -0.89
C ARG A 45 -19.41 -8.23 -0.12
N ILE A 46 -19.33 -8.30 1.20
CA ILE A 46 -19.27 -7.11 2.08
C ILE A 46 -17.86 -6.55 2.17
N GLY A 47 -16.87 -7.43 2.34
CA GLY A 47 -15.46 -7.05 2.52
C GLY A 47 -14.78 -6.57 1.25
N GLY A 48 -15.35 -6.85 0.07
CA GLY A 48 -14.76 -6.47 -1.19
C GLY A 48 -13.36 -7.11 -1.40
N PRO A 49 -12.50 -6.51 -2.23
CA PRO A 49 -11.17 -7.04 -2.51
C PRO A 49 -10.30 -7.19 -1.24
N VAL A 50 -9.77 -8.40 -1.02
CA VAL A 50 -8.94 -8.78 0.15
C VAL A 50 -7.76 -7.82 0.39
N GLN A 51 -7.22 -7.21 -0.65
CA GLN A 51 -6.09 -6.29 -0.61
C GLN A 51 -6.25 -5.11 0.36
N TYR A 52 -7.48 -4.67 0.64
CA TYR A 52 -7.73 -3.58 1.60
C TYR A 52 -7.99 -4.07 3.03
N ARG A 53 -8.11 -5.39 3.24
CA ARG A 53 -8.33 -6.00 4.57
C ARG A 53 -7.01 -6.39 5.25
N TRP A 54 -5.91 -6.34 4.52
CA TRP A 54 -4.57 -6.61 5.06
C TRP A 54 -3.96 -5.33 5.60
N MET A 55 -3.51 -5.35 6.85
CA MET A 55 -2.84 -4.21 7.49
C MET A 55 -1.42 -3.99 6.94
N TYR A 56 -0.80 -5.05 6.43
CA TYR A 56 0.57 -5.07 5.92
C TYR A 56 0.95 -3.94 4.93
N PRO A 57 0.19 -3.65 3.85
CA PRO A 57 0.51 -2.53 2.95
C PRO A 57 0.45 -1.16 3.65
N PHE A 58 -0.48 -0.97 4.57
CA PHE A 58 -0.60 0.27 5.34
C PHE A 58 0.57 0.42 6.32
N GLU A 59 0.91 -0.63 7.04
CA GLU A 59 2.06 -0.65 7.95
C GLU A 59 3.38 -0.42 7.22
N ARG A 60 3.56 -1.04 6.05
CA ARG A 60 4.75 -0.84 5.22
C ARG A 60 4.87 0.59 4.74
N PHE A 61 3.75 1.19 4.31
CA PHE A 61 3.71 2.59 3.92
C PHE A 61 4.06 3.52 5.09
N LEU A 62 3.43 3.33 6.26
CA LEU A 62 3.71 4.13 7.46
C LEU A 62 5.15 3.97 7.94
N CYS A 63 5.71 2.75 7.87
CA CYS A 63 7.11 2.48 8.19
C CYS A 63 8.07 3.25 7.27
N GLU A 64 7.76 3.29 5.97
CA GLU A 64 8.51 4.07 4.98
C GLU A 64 8.43 5.57 5.27
N LEU A 65 7.24 6.11 5.56
CA LEU A 65 7.09 7.52 5.93
C LEU A 65 7.91 7.85 7.18
N LYS A 66 7.85 6.99 8.20
CA LYS A 66 8.61 7.18 9.45
C LYS A 66 10.11 7.22 9.23
N LYS A 67 10.65 6.45 8.28
CA LYS A 67 12.08 6.50 7.90
C LYS A 67 12.45 7.79 7.16
N ASN A 68 11.51 8.39 6.44
CA ASN A 68 11.75 9.59 5.64
C ASN A 68 11.65 10.89 6.46
N VAL A 69 11.05 10.88 7.65
CA VAL A 69 10.99 12.07 8.52
C VAL A 69 12.39 12.39 9.05
N LYS A 70 12.97 13.50 8.57
CA LYS A 70 14.28 14.01 9.01
C LYS A 70 14.13 14.99 10.17
N ASN A 71 13.07 15.81 10.15
CA ASN A 71 12.79 16.77 11.22
C ASN A 71 11.61 16.30 12.09
N LYS A 72 11.89 15.97 13.36
CA LYS A 72 10.88 15.49 14.33
C LYS A 72 10.08 16.62 14.99
N THR A 73 10.53 17.88 14.93
CA THR A 73 9.77 19.02 15.49
C THR A 73 8.64 19.44 14.56
N HIS A 74 8.80 19.23 13.24
CA HIS A 74 7.81 19.53 12.21
C HIS A 74 7.60 18.32 11.27
N ILE A 75 6.95 17.28 11.79
CA ILE A 75 6.81 15.97 11.13
C ILE A 75 6.05 16.08 9.80
N GLU A 76 4.90 16.77 9.79
CA GLU A 76 4.08 16.95 8.59
C GLU A 76 4.85 17.66 7.48
N ALA A 77 5.61 18.67 7.87
CA ALA A 77 6.32 19.55 6.97
C ALA A 77 7.55 18.84 6.38
N SER A 78 8.28 18.04 7.18
CA SER A 78 9.35 17.14 6.71
C SER A 78 8.81 16.04 5.79
N LEU A 79 7.60 15.56 6.02
CA LEU A 79 6.96 14.56 5.17
C LEU A 79 6.58 15.15 3.80
N VAL A 80 6.00 16.36 3.79
CA VAL A 80 5.66 17.07 2.54
C VAL A 80 6.91 17.32 1.71
N GLU A 81 8.01 17.76 2.32
CA GLU A 81 9.29 17.99 1.64
C GLU A 81 9.82 16.70 0.99
N THR A 82 9.84 15.59 1.72
CA THR A 82 10.29 14.29 1.16
C THR A 82 9.36 13.75 0.08
N TYR A 83 8.06 14.00 0.19
CA TYR A 83 7.09 13.65 -0.85
C TYR A 83 7.31 14.47 -2.13
N ILE A 84 7.52 15.79 -2.01
CA ILE A 84 7.84 16.68 -3.14
C ILE A 84 9.13 16.21 -3.81
N TRP A 85 10.17 15.93 -3.03
CA TRP A 85 11.43 15.39 -3.54
C TRP A 85 11.24 14.07 -4.29
N LYS A 86 10.51 13.10 -3.70
CA LYS A 86 10.26 11.79 -4.33
C LYS A 86 9.43 11.90 -5.60
N LYS A 87 8.43 12.79 -5.63
CA LYS A 87 7.61 13.06 -6.81
C LYS A 87 8.42 13.77 -7.90
N SER A 88 9.25 14.72 -7.53
CA SER A 88 10.17 15.42 -8.43
C SER A 88 11.18 14.43 -9.04
N ALA A 89 11.84 13.62 -8.22
CA ALA A 89 12.72 12.54 -8.67
C ALA A 89 12.01 11.58 -9.65
N SER A 90 10.79 11.12 -9.31
CA SER A 90 9.99 10.27 -10.18
C SER A 90 9.59 10.97 -11.49
N SER A 91 9.33 12.29 -11.46
CA SER A 91 9.04 13.11 -12.64
C SER A 91 10.25 13.19 -13.58
N TYR A 92 11.45 13.40 -13.04
CA TYR A 92 12.68 13.43 -13.85
C TYR A 92 12.93 12.11 -14.61
N TYR A 93 12.53 10.95 -14.05
CA TYR A 93 12.61 9.68 -14.77
C TYR A 93 11.59 9.56 -15.91
N PHE A 94 10.42 10.21 -15.82
CA PHE A 94 9.46 10.31 -16.93
C PHE A 94 9.84 11.42 -17.94
N GLU A 95 10.49 12.49 -17.48
CA GLU A 95 11.00 13.61 -18.29
C GLU A 95 12.31 13.31 -19.03
N LEU A 96 12.94 12.14 -18.87
CA LEU A 96 14.03 11.75 -19.76
C LEU A 96 13.60 11.60 -21.23
N ASN A 97 12.29 11.63 -21.53
CA ASN A 97 11.75 11.80 -22.87
C ASN A 97 11.38 13.26 -23.24
N VAL A 98 11.51 14.22 -22.33
CA VAL A 98 11.28 15.66 -22.61
C VAL A 98 12.41 16.47 -21.97
N LEU A 99 13.48 16.64 -22.74
CA LEU A 99 14.58 17.56 -22.46
C LEU A 99 14.07 18.94 -22.01
N CYS A 100 14.35 19.34 -20.77
CA CYS A 100 14.31 20.76 -20.41
C CYS A 100 15.63 21.20 -19.75
N LYS A 101 16.51 21.69 -20.64
CA LYS A 101 17.66 22.59 -20.44
C LYS A 101 18.27 22.69 -19.05
N GLN A 102 19.46 22.11 -18.95
CA GLN A 102 20.51 22.36 -17.98
C GLN A 102 20.74 23.86 -17.69
N SER A 103 20.78 24.25 -16.41
CA SER A 103 21.64 25.35 -15.95
C SER A 103 22.80 24.76 -15.13
N LYS A 104 23.89 24.46 -15.85
CA LYS A 104 25.28 24.25 -15.40
C LYS A 104 25.50 23.61 -14.01
N LEU A 105 25.64 22.29 -14.02
CA LEU A 105 26.54 21.57 -13.10
C LEU A 105 27.91 21.44 -13.78
N ASN A 106 28.92 22.14 -13.26
CA ASN A 106 30.31 21.80 -13.53
C ASN A 106 30.93 21.19 -12.27
N LYS A 107 31.51 20.01 -12.49
CA LYS A 107 32.14 19.06 -11.58
C LYS A 107 33.16 19.72 -10.64
N ASN A 108 33.37 19.12 -9.47
CA ASN A 108 34.58 18.33 -9.16
C ASN A 108 34.46 17.64 -7.80
N ASP A 109 34.65 16.32 -7.84
CA ASP A 109 35.25 15.41 -6.87
C ASP A 109 35.10 15.62 -5.35
N ASN A 110 34.69 14.51 -4.72
CA ASN A 110 34.97 14.06 -3.35
C ASN A 110 34.10 14.58 -2.20
N LEU A 111 33.28 13.66 -1.68
CA LEU A 111 32.97 13.43 -0.25
C LEU A 111 32.91 14.67 0.65
N THR A 112 31.74 15.25 0.84
CA THR A 112 31.26 15.96 2.07
C THR A 112 29.91 16.55 1.70
N SER A 113 28.90 16.67 2.54
CA SER A 113 28.66 16.47 3.98
C SER A 113 27.13 16.57 4.10
N ASN A 114 26.56 16.22 5.25
CA ASN A 114 25.13 16.42 5.54
C ASN A 114 24.66 17.90 5.49
N GLU A 115 25.50 18.82 4.99
CA GLU A 115 25.33 20.28 4.98
C GLU A 115 24.49 20.76 3.78
N ASP A 116 24.58 20.13 2.61
CA ASP A 116 23.79 20.51 1.42
C ASP A 116 22.28 20.21 1.56
N ILE A 117 21.95 19.19 2.38
CA ILE A 117 20.56 18.85 2.72
C ILE A 117 19.98 19.89 3.67
N ILE A 118 20.81 20.42 4.56
CA ILE A 118 20.43 21.47 5.51
C ILE A 118 20.18 22.76 4.73
N GLU A 119 21.07 23.16 3.82
CA GLU A 119 20.90 24.43 3.10
C GLU A 119 19.64 24.49 2.21
N ARG A 120 19.15 23.34 1.73
CA ARG A 120 17.93 23.24 0.91
C ARG A 120 16.65 23.05 1.71
N SER A 121 16.73 22.90 3.03
CA SER A 121 15.55 22.68 3.85
C SER A 121 14.74 23.95 4.02
N ILE A 122 13.46 23.89 3.62
CA ILE A 122 12.51 25.01 3.68
C ILE A 122 12.29 25.51 5.12
N PHE A 123 12.70 24.73 6.12
CA PHE A 123 12.60 25.07 7.55
C PHE A 123 13.78 25.90 8.09
N ASN A 124 14.82 26.16 7.30
CA ASN A 124 16.01 26.88 7.77
C ASN A 124 15.96 28.39 7.54
N HIS A 125 14.92 28.91 6.88
CA HIS A 125 14.66 30.34 6.83
C HIS A 125 13.77 30.73 8.02
N LEU A 126 14.41 31.09 9.13
CA LEU A 126 13.77 31.89 10.18
C LEU A 126 13.48 33.28 9.61
N GLY A 127 12.25 33.75 9.79
CA GLY A 127 11.83 35.12 9.48
C GLY A 127 12.56 36.17 10.30
#